data_AF-A0A6J4P413-F1
#
_entry.id   AF-A0A6J4P413-F1
#
_cell.length_a   1.000
_cell.length_b   1.000
_cell.length_c   1.000
_cell.angle_alpha   90.00
_cell.angle_beta   90.00
_cell.angle_gamma   90.00
#
_symmetry.space_group_name_H-M   'P 1'
#
loop_
_entity.id
_entity.type
_entity.pdbx_description
1 polymer ?
#
loop_
_entity_poly.entity_id
_entity_poly.type
_entity_poly.pdbx_seq_one_letter_code
_entity_poly.pdbx_strand_id
1 'polypeptide(L)' 'MSARTWDAVFFAAALLCTAGFAWYYIRGVLDGDKMLARAAAVGFFVLCAAAVVALLRILL' A
#
# COMPACT_ATOMS: atom_id res chain seq x y z
N MET A 1 8.31 -19.83 13.61
CA MET A 1 8.64 -18.59 12.90
C MET A 1 8.46 -17.44 13.89
N SER A 2 9.47 -16.59 14.11
CA SER A 2 9.40 -15.57 15.17
C SER A 2 8.54 -14.38 14.74
N ALA A 3 8.03 -13.61 15.71
CA ALA A 3 7.23 -12.40 15.45
C ALA A 3 7.94 -11.43 14.48
N ARG A 4 9.27 -11.26 14.63
CA ARG A 4 10.10 -10.43 13.73
C ARG A 4 10.07 -10.87 12.26
N THR A 5 9.99 -12.18 12.01
CA THR A 5 9.90 -12.67 10.61
C THR A 5 8.58 -12.26 9.98
N TRP A 6 7.48 -12.31 10.76
CA TRP A 6 6.17 -11.85 10.29
C TRP A 6 6.13 -10.33 10.08
N ASP A 7 6.75 -9.56 10.96
CA ASP A 7 6.86 -8.10 10.82
C ASP A 7 7.61 -7.73 9.53
N ALA A 8 8.73 -8.40 9.26
CA ALA A 8 9.51 -8.18 8.05
C ALA A 8 8.73 -8.55 6.77
N VAL A 9 7.99 -9.66 6.78
CA VAL A 9 7.13 -10.07 5.66
C VAL A 9 6.02 -9.06 5.42
N PHE A 10 5.37 -8.59 6.49
CA PHE A 10 4.32 -7.58 6.39
C PHE A 10 4.87 -6.26 5.82
N PHE A 11 6.03 -5.83 6.29
CA PHE A 11 6.69 -4.61 5.79
C PHE A 11 7.07 -4.73 4.32
N ALA A 12 7.64 -5.87 3.92
CA ALA A 12 7.97 -6.15 2.52
C ALA A 12 6.72 -6.15 1.62
N ALA A 13 5.63 -6.77 2.07
CA ALA A 13 4.36 -6.77 1.35
C ALA A 13 3.78 -5.35 1.20
N ALA A 14 3.82 -4.54 2.26
CA ALA A 14 3.36 -3.15 2.21
C ALA A 14 4.18 -2.30 1.22
N LEU A 15 5.49 -2.51 1.16
CA LEU A 15 6.40 -1.87 0.20
C LEU A 15 6.05 -2.25 -1.23
N LEU A 16 5.83 -3.54 -1.51
CA LEU A 16 5.45 -4.02 -2.83
C LEU A 16 4.09 -3.47 -3.27
N CYS A 17 3.09 -3.46 -2.37
CA CYS A 17 1.79 -2.86 -2.64
C CYS A 17 1.91 -1.36 -2.95
N THR A 18 2.70 -0.63 -2.16
CA THR A 18 2.96 0.81 -2.38
C THR A 18 3.57 1.06 -3.76
N ALA A 19 4.61 0.29 -4.13
CA ALA A 19 5.25 0.40 -5.44
C ALA A 19 4.26 0.06 -6.58
N GLY A 20 3.44 -0.97 -6.40
CA GLY A 20 2.40 -1.35 -7.36
C GLY A 20 1.39 -0.23 -7.60
N PHE A 21 0.85 0.37 -6.53
CA PHE A 21 -0.08 1.49 -6.66
C PHE A 21 0.56 2.71 -7.33
N ALA A 22 1.82 3.04 -6.99
CA ALA A 22 2.54 4.12 -7.66
C ALA A 22 2.69 3.87 -9.16
N TRP A 23 3.02 2.63 -9.56
CA TRP A 23 3.11 2.24 -10.96
C TRP A 23 1.78 2.37 -11.70
N TYR A 24 0.69 1.84 -11.13
CA TYR A 24 -0.64 1.94 -11.73
C TYR A 24 -1.14 3.39 -11.81
N TYR A 25 -0.80 4.22 -10.83
CA TYR A 25 -1.12 5.64 -10.87
C TYR A 25 -0.42 6.34 -12.03
N ILE A 26 0.91 6.19 -12.13
CA ILE A 26 1.70 6.79 -13.22
C ILE A 26 1.19 6.30 -14.57
N ARG A 27 0.97 4.99 -14.70
CA ARG A 27 0.44 4.39 -15.92
C ARG A 27 -0.94 4.93 -16.28
N GLY A 28 -1.86 5.02 -15.31
CA GLY A 28 -3.18 5.61 -15.55
C GLY A 28 -3.12 7.08 -15.97
N VAL A 29 -2.16 7.85 -15.44
CA VAL A 29 -1.92 9.24 -15.87
C VAL A 29 -1.38 9.30 -17.30
N LEU A 30 -0.41 8.44 -17.65
CA LEU A 30 0.19 8.38 -18.99
C LEU A 30 -0.80 7.89 -20.06
N ASP A 31 -1.60 6.88 -19.74
CA ASP A 31 -2.59 6.29 -20.64
C ASP A 31 -3.88 7.15 -20.72
N GLY A 32 -3.98 8.23 -19.94
CA GLY A 32 -5.17 9.08 -19.84
C GLY A 32 -6.37 8.42 -19.14
N ASP A 33 -6.17 7.21 -18.58
CA ASP A 33 -7.16 6.46 -17.83
C ASP A 33 -7.31 7.01 -16.40
N LYS A 34 -8.22 7.96 -16.27
CA LYS A 34 -8.58 8.58 -14.99
C LYS A 34 -9.17 7.59 -13.99
N MET A 35 -9.81 6.49 -14.44
CA MET A 35 -10.36 5.49 -13.53
C MET A 35 -9.24 4.68 -12.90
N LEU A 36 -8.27 4.21 -13.70
CA LEU A 36 -7.11 3.47 -13.19
C LEU A 36 -6.29 4.32 -12.20
N ALA A 37 -6.00 5.57 -12.55
CA ALA A 37 -5.26 6.47 -11.68
C ALA A 37 -5.99 6.73 -10.35
N ARG A 38 -7.31 6.95 -10.38
CA ARG A 38 -8.12 7.13 -9.17
C ARG A 38 -8.17 5.87 -8.33
N ALA A 39 -8.36 4.70 -8.94
CA ALA A 39 -8.38 3.43 -8.24
C ALA A 39 -7.04 3.15 -7.54
N ALA A 40 -5.93 3.45 -8.21
CA ALA A 40 -4.59 3.32 -7.63
C ALA A 40 -4.38 4.27 -6.44
N ALA A 41 -4.82 5.53 -6.56
CA ALA A 41 -4.73 6.50 -5.47
C ALA A 41 -5.59 6.11 -4.26
N VAL A 42 -6.82 5.65 -4.49
CA VAL A 42 -7.71 5.15 -3.43
C VAL A 42 -7.10 3.91 -2.75
N GLY A 43 -6.59 2.97 -3.54
CA GLY A 43 -5.92 1.77 -3.01
C GLY A 43 -4.72 2.10 -2.13
N PHE A 44 -3.90 3.06 -2.54
CA PHE A 44 -2.79 3.56 -1.73
C PHE A 44 -3.26 4.19 -0.41
N PHE A 45 -4.31 5.02 -0.45
CA PHE A 45 -4.88 5.61 0.77
C PHE A 45 -5.41 4.56 1.76
N VAL A 46 -6.10 3.54 1.27
CA VAL A 46 -6.60 2.43 2.09
C VAL A 46 -5.45 1.65 2.72
N LEU A 47 -4.38 1.40 1.96
CA LEU A 47 -3.17 0.75 2.48
C LEU A 47 -2.53 1.56 3.62
N CYS A 48 -2.41 2.89 3.46
CA CYS A 48 -1.92 3.77 4.51
C CYS A 48 -2.80 3.73 5.76
N ALA A 49 -4.12 3.79 5.61
CA ALA A 49 -5.05 3.70 6.74
C ALA A 49 -4.90 2.37 7.49
N ALA A 50 -4.80 1.25 6.76
CA ALA A 50 -4.58 -0.08 7.34
C ALA A 50 -3.24 -0.16 8.09
N ALA A 51 -2.18 0.41 7.53
CA ALA A 51 -0.87 0.46 8.17
C ALA A 51 -0.89 1.27 9.47
N VAL A 52 -1.55 2.43 9.48
CA VAL A 52 -1.72 3.26 10.69
C VAL A 52 -2.52 2.50 11.75
N VAL A 53 -3.63 1.86 11.38
CA VAL A 53 -4.44 1.06 12.32
C VAL A 53 -3.65 -0.10 12.90
N ALA A 54 -2.87 -0.80 12.08
CA ALA A 54 -2.01 -1.88 12.54
C ALA A 54 -0.94 -1.36 13.52
N LEU A 55 -0.31 -0.22 13.22
CA LEU A 55 0.68 0.41 14.10
C LEU A 55 0.06 0.81 15.44
N LEU A 56 -1.13 1.41 15.42
CA LEU A 56 -1.84 1.80 16.64
C LEU A 56 -2.15 0.59 17.53
N ARG A 57 -2.53 -0.56 16.96
CA ARG A 57 -2.77 -1.80 17.72
C ARG A 57 -1.52 -2.43 18.33
N ILE A 58 -0.33 -2.07 17.83
CA ILE A 58 0.94 -2.53 18.39
C ILE A 58 1.41 -1.59 19.51
N LEU A 59 1.08 -0.29 19.41
CA LEU A 59 1.51 0.76 20.33
C LEU A 59 0.59 0.95 21.55
N LEU A 60 -0.71 0.66 21.42
CA LEU A 60 -1.73 0.74 22.48
C LEU A 60 -2.05 -0.65 23.04
#